data_AF-A0A3M1PPZ1-F1
#
_entry.id   AF-A0A3M1PPZ1-F1
#
_cell.length_a   1.000
_cell.length_b   1.000
_cell.length_c   1.000
_cell.angle_alpha   90.00
_cell.angle_beta   90.00
_cell.angle_gamma   90.00
#
_symmetry.space_group_name_H-M   'P 1'
#
loop_
_entity.id
_entity.type
_entity.pdbx_description
1 polymer ?
#
loop_
_entity_poly.entity_id
_entity_poly.type
_entity_poly.pdbx_seq_one_letter_code
_entity_poly.pdbx_strand_id
1 'polypeptide(L)'
;MAGPTSAEVGRAEKGRHPVSHGLQRQLRPLFQNRRTRKGHGALAELPERSPFLRGSVSVAGLGSGAGVQTGFLESGPDDPDLPCPRADGIGPVKARSEKTRTKTLDPAYPFRWEGLEDFAYPKDARGLPLVDYGSKWGQRHNPVTIAQFGLFHLQRFAHSRDEAALGPVRAAVDWLVENLRPWRGEIGAWIYDVDLDFYGPTAPWISGMAQGQGISLLLRAYPRVKSERSLECSRQAFRAFLKPVAEGGVVSSFPDGTLVFEEFPTAPRSLVLNGHLFALLGIYDFSEFWQDKAARELFSVAVDGLKRNLSRYDTGFWNLYDLHPTRRLASPMYVKVHVQLLNILSELTGDDFFAAYAGRWQQYLKSPVCRVRWLLGKIAEKIRLRV
;
A
#
# COMPACT_ATOMS: atom_id res chain seq x y z
N MET A 1 -26.24 -5.91 69.42
CA MET A 1 -24.83 -5.46 69.41
C MET A 1 -24.34 -5.62 67.97
N ALA A 2 -24.41 -4.56 67.15
CA ALA A 2 -23.30 -3.64 66.85
C ALA A 2 -22.11 -4.38 66.20
N GLY A 3 -21.89 -4.13 64.90
CA GLY A 3 -20.95 -4.85 64.04
C GLY A 3 -19.50 -4.34 64.09
N PRO A 4 -18.66 -4.65 63.08
CA PRO A 4 -17.37 -4.01 62.91
C PRO A 4 -17.31 -3.06 61.70
N THR A 5 -16.93 -1.85 62.08
CA THR A 5 -16.19 -0.75 61.44
C THR A 5 -15.42 -0.96 60.13
N SER A 6 -15.49 0.12 59.34
CA SER A 6 -14.84 0.50 58.09
C SER A 6 -13.33 0.82 58.19
N ALA A 7 -12.61 0.67 57.06
CA ALA A 7 -11.55 1.54 56.48
C ALA A 7 -10.77 0.70 55.43
N GLU A 8 -10.30 1.16 54.27
CA GLU A 8 -10.36 2.40 53.52
C GLU A 8 -9.95 2.05 52.07
N VAL A 9 -10.60 2.67 51.08
CA VAL A 9 -10.38 2.43 49.66
C VAL A 9 -9.28 3.35 49.15
N GLY A 10 -8.08 2.80 48.89
CA GLY A 10 -7.02 3.44 48.13
C GLY A 10 -7.21 3.22 46.62
N ARG A 11 -7.74 4.24 45.93
CA ARG A 11 -7.99 4.27 44.49
C ARG A 11 -6.67 4.48 43.73
N ALA A 12 -6.14 3.44 43.09
CA ALA A 12 -5.03 3.59 42.13
C ALA A 12 -5.58 3.99 40.76
N GLU A 13 -5.42 5.26 40.40
CA GLU A 13 -5.66 5.75 39.05
C GLU A 13 -4.73 5.06 38.05
N LYS A 14 -5.31 4.32 37.11
CA LYS A 14 -4.62 3.81 35.92
C LYS A 14 -4.25 5.00 35.02
N GLY A 15 -2.96 5.32 34.99
CA GLY A 15 -2.36 6.24 34.02
C GLY A 15 -2.71 5.82 32.59
N ARG A 16 -3.33 6.74 31.84
CA ARG A 16 -3.63 6.59 30.41
C ARG A 16 -2.38 6.94 29.60
N HIS A 17 -1.98 6.04 28.71
CA HIS A 17 -0.88 6.27 27.77
C HIS A 17 -1.22 7.40 26.77
N PRO A 18 -0.30 8.34 26.49
CA PRO A 18 -0.57 9.52 25.66
C PRO A 18 -0.59 9.25 24.14
N VAL A 19 -0.04 8.13 23.65
CA VAL A 19 0.05 7.83 22.20
C VAL A 19 -1.32 7.45 21.60
N SER A 20 -2.17 6.75 22.35
CA SER A 20 -3.49 6.32 21.84
C SER A 20 -4.46 7.48 21.66
N HIS A 21 -4.33 8.55 22.46
CA HIS A 21 -5.19 9.73 22.38
C HIS A 21 -4.89 10.59 21.13
N GLY A 22 -3.64 10.63 20.65
CA GLY A 22 -3.25 11.37 19.45
C GLY A 22 -3.82 10.76 18.18
N LEU A 23 -3.64 9.44 18.01
CA LEU A 23 -4.12 8.71 16.84
C LEU A 23 -5.66 8.63 16.78
N GLN A 24 -6.32 8.39 17.92
CA GLN A 24 -7.80 8.43 17.98
C GLN A 24 -8.38 9.80 17.58
N ARG A 25 -7.70 10.90 17.91
CA ARG A 25 -8.09 12.25 17.47
C ARG A 25 -7.88 12.45 15.97
N GLN A 26 -6.82 11.89 15.39
CA GLN A 26 -6.53 11.97 13.95
C GLN A 26 -7.45 11.08 13.10
N LEU A 27 -7.93 9.95 13.63
CA LEU A 27 -8.90 9.10 12.94
C LEU A 27 -10.35 9.60 13.06
N ARG A 28 -10.66 10.44 14.06
CA ARG A 28 -12.02 10.96 14.31
C ARG A 28 -12.67 11.63 13.09
N PRO A 29 -11.97 12.46 12.28
CA PRO A 29 -12.53 13.01 11.04
C PRO A 29 -12.85 11.95 9.98
N LEU A 30 -12.05 10.88 9.88
CA LEU A 30 -12.30 9.76 8.95
C LEU A 30 -13.59 9.01 9.31
N PHE A 31 -13.98 9.02 10.59
CA PHE A 31 -15.19 8.35 11.09
C PHE A 31 -16.44 9.25 11.16
N GLN A 32 -16.31 10.57 10.97
CA GLN A 32 -17.40 11.53 11.22
C GLN A 32 -18.36 11.77 10.04
N ASN A 33 -18.13 11.23 8.85
CA ASN A 33 -19.05 11.37 7.71
C ASN A 33 -20.35 10.53 7.80
N ARG A 34 -20.75 10.09 9.01
CA ARG A 34 -21.93 9.25 9.23
C ARG A 34 -23.27 9.98 9.36
N ARG A 35 -23.36 11.31 9.23
CA ARG A 35 -24.66 11.99 9.28
C ARG A 35 -24.78 13.15 8.29
N THR A 36 -25.81 13.03 7.45
CA THR A 36 -26.45 14.06 6.61
C THR A 36 -25.74 14.48 5.32
N ARG A 37 -26.27 14.01 4.18
CA ARG A 37 -26.85 14.88 3.14
C ARG A 37 -27.71 14.06 2.16
N LYS A 38 -29.02 14.20 2.31
CA LYS A 38 -30.01 14.03 1.24
C LYS A 38 -29.95 15.28 0.35
N GLY A 39 -30.03 15.11 -0.96
CA GLY A 39 -30.67 16.11 -1.82
C GLY A 39 -29.89 16.58 -3.05
N HIS A 40 -30.53 16.33 -4.20
CA HIS A 40 -30.55 17.08 -5.46
C HIS A 40 -29.40 16.91 -6.46
N GLY A 41 -29.78 16.42 -7.64
CA GLY A 41 -28.92 16.28 -8.80
C GLY A 41 -28.87 17.52 -9.67
N ALA A 42 -27.90 17.53 -10.57
CA ALA A 42 -27.93 18.21 -11.85
C ALA A 42 -26.97 17.45 -12.77
N LEU A 43 -27.49 17.01 -13.92
CA LEU A 43 -26.72 16.54 -15.07
C LEU A 43 -26.02 17.76 -15.68
N ALA A 44 -24.73 17.67 -15.91
CA ALA A 44 -23.99 18.62 -16.74
C ALA A 44 -23.26 17.84 -17.83
N GLU A 45 -23.70 18.04 -19.07
CA GLU A 45 -23.06 17.60 -20.30
C GLU A 45 -21.71 18.30 -20.47
N LEU A 46 -20.71 17.59 -21.00
CA LEU A 46 -19.48 18.19 -21.52
C LEU A 46 -19.22 17.69 -22.95
N PRO A 47 -18.70 18.56 -23.84
CA PRO A 47 -18.71 18.32 -25.27
C PRO A 47 -17.51 17.48 -25.76
N GLU A 48 -17.72 16.93 -26.95
CA GLU A 48 -16.87 16.03 -27.74
C GLU A 48 -15.61 16.67 -28.37
N ARG A 49 -14.59 15.80 -28.60
CA ARG A 49 -13.51 15.79 -29.65
C ARG A 49 -12.36 16.82 -29.49
N SER A 50 -11.06 16.58 -29.77
CA SER A 50 -10.18 15.55 -30.40
C SER A 50 -8.69 16.05 -30.19
N PRO A 51 -7.59 15.55 -30.81
CA PRO A 51 -7.09 14.20 -31.14
C PRO A 51 -5.65 13.86 -30.59
N PHE A 52 -5.32 12.55 -30.61
CA PHE A 52 -4.01 11.88 -30.86
C PHE A 52 -2.69 12.29 -30.15
N LEU A 53 -2.06 11.33 -29.43
CA LEU A 53 -0.90 10.56 -29.94
C LEU A 53 -0.58 9.35 -29.02
N ARG A 54 0.07 8.36 -29.64
CA ARG A 54 0.17 6.93 -29.27
C ARG A 54 1.25 6.66 -28.23
N GLY A 55 1.05 5.66 -27.38
CA GLY A 55 2.05 5.14 -26.44
C GLY A 55 1.55 3.95 -25.63
N SER A 56 1.19 2.86 -26.30
CA SER A 56 0.82 1.58 -25.67
C SER A 56 2.08 0.85 -25.19
N VAL A 57 2.35 0.81 -23.88
CA VAL A 57 3.38 -0.07 -23.31
C VAL A 57 2.79 -1.48 -23.19
N SER A 58 3.22 -2.36 -24.10
CA SER A 58 3.03 -3.81 -24.00
C SER A 58 4.24 -4.41 -23.29
N VAL A 59 3.97 -5.16 -22.23
CA VAL A 59 4.95 -6.02 -21.55
C VAL A 59 5.24 -7.23 -22.45
N ALA A 60 6.38 -7.22 -23.16
CA ALA A 60 7.09 -8.39 -23.68
C ALA A 60 8.42 -7.93 -24.32
N GLY A 61 9.55 -8.40 -23.80
CA GLY A 61 10.87 -8.09 -24.35
C GLY A 61 11.23 -8.90 -25.60
N LEU A 62 12.12 -8.33 -26.43
CA LEU A 62 13.30 -8.94 -27.08
C LEU A 62 13.83 -8.03 -28.22
N GLY A 63 15.16 -7.84 -28.26
CA GLY A 63 15.93 -7.92 -29.52
C GLY A 63 16.45 -6.64 -30.19
N SER A 64 17.73 -6.32 -29.91
CA SER A 64 18.80 -5.86 -30.81
C SER A 64 18.74 -4.51 -31.56
N GLY A 65 19.84 -3.72 -31.46
CA GLY A 65 20.54 -3.23 -32.66
C GLY A 65 20.97 -1.75 -32.72
N ALA A 66 22.19 -1.48 -32.26
CA ALA A 66 23.21 -0.55 -32.79
C ALA A 66 22.94 0.97 -32.99
N GLY A 67 23.72 1.78 -32.26
CA GLY A 67 24.62 2.81 -32.83
C GLY A 67 24.08 4.23 -33.03
N VAL A 68 24.63 5.21 -32.29
CA VAL A 68 25.63 6.19 -32.77
C VAL A 68 25.77 7.37 -31.77
N GLN A 69 27.03 7.76 -31.58
CA GLN A 69 27.65 8.97 -30.99
C GLN A 69 26.96 10.30 -31.40
N THR A 70 27.15 11.49 -30.86
CA THR A 70 27.92 12.17 -29.79
C THR A 70 27.32 13.59 -29.75
N GLY A 71 27.42 14.31 -28.64
CA GLY A 71 27.01 15.71 -28.60
C GLY A 71 27.23 16.37 -27.25
N PHE A 72 28.50 16.67 -26.97
CA PHE A 72 28.92 17.61 -25.93
C PHE A 72 28.19 18.96 -26.07
N LEU A 73 27.85 19.58 -24.94
CA LEU A 73 28.05 21.01 -24.68
C LEU A 73 28.01 21.25 -23.16
N GLU A 74 29.19 21.55 -22.61
CA GLU A 74 29.42 22.32 -21.40
C GLU A 74 28.79 23.73 -21.58
N SER A 75 28.47 24.58 -20.62
CA SER A 75 29.06 24.92 -19.31
C SER A 75 28.19 26.02 -18.67
N GLY A 76 28.25 26.15 -17.34
CA GLY A 76 28.29 27.46 -16.69
C GLY A 76 27.40 27.66 -15.45
N PRO A 77 27.84 28.49 -14.48
CA PRO A 77 27.98 28.06 -13.09
C PRO A 77 27.16 28.86 -12.06
N ASP A 78 27.10 28.27 -10.85
CA ASP A 78 27.09 28.83 -9.49
C ASP A 78 26.31 30.11 -9.15
N ASP A 79 25.42 29.99 -8.15
CA ASP A 79 25.39 30.96 -7.04
C ASP A 79 24.85 30.30 -5.74
N PRO A 80 25.68 30.17 -4.69
CA PRO A 80 25.27 29.75 -3.36
C PRO A 80 25.28 30.94 -2.39
N ASP A 81 24.13 31.32 -1.80
CA ASP A 81 24.08 31.90 -0.44
C ASP A 81 22.66 32.35 -0.06
N LEU A 82 22.03 31.62 0.88
CA LEU A 82 21.03 32.21 1.79
C LEU A 82 21.16 31.55 3.19
N PRO A 83 21.24 32.35 4.27
CA PRO A 83 21.61 31.86 5.60
C PRO A 83 20.47 31.14 6.32
N CYS A 84 20.82 30.02 6.94
CA CYS A 84 19.97 29.25 7.86
C CYS A 84 19.91 29.95 9.24
N PRO A 85 18.73 30.22 9.84
CA PRO A 85 18.67 30.77 11.19
C PRO A 85 19.04 29.71 12.23
N ARG A 86 20.02 30.04 13.08
CA ARG A 86 20.39 29.27 14.28
C ARG A 86 19.24 29.29 15.28
N ALA A 87 18.80 28.12 15.71
CA ALA A 87 17.96 27.95 16.89
C ALA A 87 18.84 27.47 18.05
N ASP A 88 19.41 28.42 18.80
CA ASP A 88 20.00 28.14 20.11
C ASP A 88 18.88 28.03 21.15
N GLY A 89 18.88 26.96 21.94
CA GLY A 89 18.13 26.90 23.21
C GLY A 89 17.07 25.81 23.35
N ILE A 90 17.44 24.53 23.23
CA ILE A 90 16.69 23.45 23.90
C ILE A 90 17.71 22.53 24.58
N GLY A 91 17.80 22.63 25.91
CA GLY A 91 18.62 21.71 26.73
C GLY A 91 18.15 20.26 26.60
N PRO A 92 19.00 19.27 26.91
CA PRO A 92 18.70 17.87 26.61
C PRO A 92 17.53 17.36 27.46
N VAL A 93 16.37 17.19 26.82
CA VAL A 93 15.26 16.41 27.38
C VAL A 93 15.70 14.95 27.35
N LYS A 94 16.02 14.39 28.52
CA LYS A 94 16.27 12.95 28.67
C LYS A 94 15.04 12.18 28.18
N ALA A 95 15.17 11.54 27.02
CA ALA A 95 14.18 10.62 26.49
C ALA A 95 14.03 9.44 27.47
N ARG A 96 12.94 9.43 28.23
CA ARG A 96 12.57 8.29 29.06
C ARG A 96 12.08 7.19 28.11
N SER A 97 12.85 6.12 27.97
CA SER A 97 12.49 4.93 27.20
C SER A 97 11.26 4.26 27.84
N GLU A 98 10.08 4.62 27.36
CA GLU A 98 8.85 3.90 27.65
C GLU A 98 8.92 2.59 26.85
N LYS A 99 9.10 1.45 27.53
CA LYS A 99 9.11 0.11 26.91
C LYS A 99 7.76 -0.11 26.21
N THR A 100 7.68 0.21 24.93
CA THR A 100 6.50 -0.06 24.12
C THR A 100 6.36 -1.58 24.01
N ARG A 101 5.20 -2.12 24.41
CA ARG A 101 4.93 -3.55 24.34
C ARG A 101 4.74 -3.97 22.89
N THR A 102 5.75 -4.60 22.30
CA THR A 102 5.71 -5.11 20.91
C THR A 102 5.45 -6.62 20.88
N LYS A 103 4.71 -7.09 19.87
CA LYS A 103 4.51 -8.51 19.57
C LYS A 103 5.41 -8.91 18.39
N THR A 104 6.02 -10.09 18.48
CA THR A 104 6.74 -10.69 17.35
C THR A 104 5.74 -11.22 16.32
N LEU A 105 5.81 -10.73 15.09
CA LEU A 105 5.03 -11.27 13.97
C LEU A 105 5.69 -12.54 13.42
N ASP A 106 4.88 -13.40 12.79
CA ASP A 106 5.39 -14.53 12.02
C ASP A 106 6.26 -14.02 10.85
N PRO A 107 7.51 -14.47 10.68
CA PRO A 107 8.30 -14.12 9.49
C PRO A 107 7.65 -14.60 8.18
N ALA A 108 6.85 -15.67 8.19
CA ALA A 108 6.11 -16.10 7.01
C ALA A 108 4.97 -15.10 6.72
N TYR A 109 5.17 -14.27 5.68
CA TYR A 109 4.11 -13.43 5.15
C TYR A 109 2.97 -14.31 4.60
N PRO A 110 1.68 -13.96 4.81
CA PRO A 110 0.57 -14.85 4.45
C PRO A 110 0.33 -14.99 2.94
N PHE A 111 0.81 -14.03 2.15
CA PHE A 111 0.74 -14.12 0.68
C PHE A 111 1.76 -15.14 0.17
N ARG A 112 1.36 -15.96 -0.81
CA ARG A 112 2.24 -16.97 -1.43
C ARG A 112 2.51 -16.58 -2.88
N TRP A 113 3.78 -16.44 -3.24
CA TRP A 113 4.19 -15.90 -4.54
C TRP A 113 4.24 -16.95 -5.66
N GLU A 114 4.18 -18.24 -5.34
CA GLU A 114 4.37 -19.33 -6.29
C GLU A 114 3.40 -19.24 -7.48
N GLY A 115 3.96 -19.15 -8.70
CA GLY A 115 3.20 -19.04 -9.93
C GLY A 115 2.51 -17.68 -10.15
N LEU A 116 2.79 -16.68 -9.31
CA LEU A 116 2.34 -15.29 -9.46
C LEU A 116 3.51 -14.33 -9.68
N GLU A 117 4.65 -14.58 -9.05
CA GLU A 117 5.86 -13.76 -9.13
C GLU A 117 7.08 -14.64 -8.82
N ASP A 118 8.17 -14.47 -9.57
CA ASP A 118 9.43 -15.22 -9.43
C ASP A 118 10.63 -14.31 -9.12
N PHE A 119 10.41 -12.99 -9.13
CA PHE A 119 11.41 -11.96 -8.96
C PHE A 119 12.61 -12.09 -9.92
N ALA A 120 12.38 -12.58 -11.14
CA ALA A 120 13.37 -12.65 -12.22
C ALA A 120 13.67 -11.28 -12.87
N TYR A 121 13.73 -10.22 -12.06
CA TYR A 121 14.09 -8.88 -12.49
C TYR A 121 15.60 -8.76 -12.71
N PRO A 122 16.05 -7.82 -13.56
CA PRO A 122 17.40 -7.26 -13.48
C PRO A 122 17.67 -6.79 -12.05
N LYS A 123 18.89 -6.97 -11.56
CA LYS A 123 19.27 -6.62 -10.19
C LYS A 123 20.39 -5.60 -10.18
N ASP A 124 20.38 -4.73 -9.18
CA ASP A 124 21.49 -3.83 -8.92
C ASP A 124 22.69 -4.55 -8.26
N ALA A 125 23.75 -3.81 -7.95
CA ALA A 125 24.95 -4.35 -7.31
C ALA A 125 24.70 -4.93 -5.89
N ARG A 126 23.59 -4.57 -5.23
CA ARG A 126 23.16 -5.13 -3.93
C ARG A 126 22.23 -6.34 -4.11
N GLY A 127 21.95 -6.75 -5.34
CA GLY A 127 21.04 -7.86 -5.66
C GLY A 127 19.56 -7.47 -5.58
N LEU A 128 19.23 -6.18 -5.51
CA LEU A 128 17.84 -5.71 -5.42
C LEU A 128 17.21 -5.57 -6.80
N PRO A 129 15.93 -5.95 -6.96
CA PRO A 129 15.25 -5.91 -8.25
C PRO A 129 15.05 -4.50 -8.79
N LEU A 130 15.23 -4.35 -10.10
CA LEU A 130 14.96 -3.15 -10.88
C LEU A 130 13.78 -3.41 -11.82
N VAL A 131 12.79 -2.53 -11.77
CA VAL A 131 11.61 -2.56 -12.65
C VAL A 131 11.85 -1.64 -13.83
N ASP A 132 11.51 -2.11 -15.02
CA ASP A 132 11.52 -1.31 -16.24
C ASP A 132 10.27 -0.42 -16.30
N TYR A 133 10.47 0.91 -16.22
CA TYR A 133 9.41 1.91 -16.37
C TYR A 133 9.30 2.44 -17.81
N GLY A 134 9.80 1.67 -18.78
CA GLY A 134 9.77 2.00 -20.20
C GLY A 134 10.87 2.97 -20.61
N SER A 135 10.92 3.29 -21.90
CA SER A 135 12.01 4.08 -22.50
C SER A 135 12.20 5.47 -21.89
N LYS A 136 11.13 6.10 -21.37
CA LYS A 136 11.18 7.42 -20.74
C LYS A 136 11.95 7.43 -19.43
N TRP A 137 11.79 6.39 -18.61
CA TRP A 137 12.27 6.38 -17.22
C TRP A 137 13.34 5.33 -16.93
N GLY A 138 13.48 4.33 -17.81
CA GLY A 138 14.45 3.25 -17.70
C GLY A 138 14.18 2.32 -16.52
N GLN A 139 15.23 1.60 -16.11
CA GLN A 139 15.20 0.70 -14.97
C GLN A 139 15.32 1.47 -13.66
N ARG A 140 14.41 1.22 -12.71
CA ARG A 140 14.38 1.88 -11.40
C ARG A 140 13.94 0.90 -10.31
N HIS A 141 14.33 1.19 -9.06
CA HIS A 141 13.73 0.50 -7.92
C HIS A 141 12.25 0.88 -7.80
N ASN A 142 11.41 -0.11 -7.53
CA ASN A 142 10.00 0.09 -7.20
C ASN A 142 9.78 -0.30 -5.73
N PRO A 143 9.31 0.60 -4.86
CA PRO A 143 9.05 0.31 -3.44
C PRO A 143 8.22 -0.95 -3.18
N VAL A 144 7.17 -1.20 -3.96
CA VAL A 144 6.35 -2.43 -3.89
C VAL A 144 7.19 -3.66 -4.19
N THR A 145 7.93 -3.64 -5.31
CA THR A 145 8.77 -4.78 -5.72
C THR A 145 9.86 -5.06 -4.70
N ILE A 146 10.50 -4.03 -4.13
CA ILE A 146 11.50 -4.20 -3.06
C ILE A 146 10.88 -4.83 -1.81
N ALA A 147 9.72 -4.34 -1.37
CA ALA A 147 9.03 -4.87 -0.21
C ALA A 147 8.61 -6.34 -0.42
N GLN A 148 8.03 -6.65 -1.58
CA GLN A 148 7.63 -8.01 -1.94
C GLN A 148 8.83 -8.96 -2.04
N PHE A 149 9.94 -8.51 -2.63
CA PHE A 149 11.17 -9.28 -2.72
C PHE A 149 11.72 -9.64 -1.34
N GLY A 150 11.79 -8.67 -0.41
CA GLY A 150 12.19 -8.92 0.96
C GLY A 150 11.23 -9.85 1.70
N LEU A 151 9.91 -9.67 1.53
CA LEU A 151 8.90 -10.54 2.16
C LEU A 151 8.97 -11.98 1.64
N PHE A 152 9.19 -12.16 0.34
CA PHE A 152 9.39 -13.47 -0.29
C PHE A 152 10.61 -14.19 0.29
N HIS A 153 11.75 -13.50 0.39
CA HIS A 153 12.95 -14.10 0.97
C HIS A 153 12.80 -14.36 2.47
N LEU A 154 12.09 -13.50 3.21
CA LEU A 154 11.79 -13.73 4.62
C LEU A 154 10.87 -14.94 4.81
N GLN A 155 9.89 -15.14 3.92
CA GLN A 155 9.05 -16.32 3.90
C GLN A 155 9.87 -17.58 3.57
N ARG A 156 10.80 -17.52 2.61
CA ARG A 156 11.73 -18.64 2.33
C ARG A 156 12.52 -19.02 3.57
N PHE A 157 13.13 -18.05 4.25
CA PHE A 157 13.82 -18.27 5.53
C PHE A 157 12.89 -18.93 6.57
N ALA A 158 11.65 -18.46 6.69
CA ALA A 158 10.70 -19.01 7.65
C ALA A 158 10.43 -20.51 7.43
N HIS A 159 10.39 -20.95 6.17
CA HIS A 159 10.13 -22.34 5.80
C HIS A 159 11.38 -23.23 5.85
N SER A 160 12.50 -22.79 5.26
CA SER A 160 13.70 -23.63 5.13
C SER A 160 14.71 -23.47 6.27
N ARG A 161 14.61 -22.38 7.05
CA ARG A 161 15.65 -21.94 8.02
C ARG A 161 17.02 -21.70 7.40
N ASP A 162 17.08 -21.50 6.08
CA ASP A 162 18.31 -21.18 5.38
C ASP A 162 18.68 -19.70 5.57
N GLU A 163 19.75 -19.46 6.33
CA GLU A 163 20.30 -18.14 6.63
C GLU A 163 20.73 -17.37 5.36
N ALA A 164 21.03 -18.05 4.26
CA ALA A 164 21.37 -17.39 3.00
C ALA A 164 20.20 -16.51 2.48
N ALA A 165 18.96 -16.86 2.84
CA ALA A 165 17.79 -16.05 2.49
C ALA A 165 17.73 -14.71 3.23
N LEU A 166 18.46 -14.51 4.34
CA LEU A 166 18.45 -13.25 5.09
C LEU A 166 19.28 -12.14 4.45
N GLY A 167 20.24 -12.46 3.56
CA GLY A 167 21.01 -11.45 2.82
C GLY A 167 20.10 -10.53 2.00
N PRO A 168 19.27 -11.08 1.08
CA PRO A 168 18.26 -10.32 0.34
C PRO A 168 17.25 -9.57 1.22
N VAL A 169 16.83 -10.18 2.35
CA VAL A 169 15.93 -9.52 3.31
C VAL A 169 16.57 -8.26 3.89
N ARG A 170 17.83 -8.35 4.33
CA ARG A 170 18.57 -7.22 4.87
C ARG A 170 18.73 -6.13 3.83
N ALA A 171 19.13 -6.46 2.60
CA ALA A 171 19.26 -5.50 1.52
C ALA A 171 17.94 -4.75 1.23
N ALA A 172 16.81 -5.46 1.24
CA ALA A 172 15.50 -4.85 1.02
C ALA A 172 15.07 -3.95 2.19
N VAL A 173 15.31 -4.39 3.43
CA VAL A 173 15.04 -3.59 4.64
C VAL A 173 15.89 -2.32 4.66
N ASP A 174 17.19 -2.43 4.37
CA ASP A 174 18.12 -1.30 4.33
C ASP A 174 17.68 -0.31 3.24
N TRP A 175 17.33 -0.79 2.05
CA TRP A 175 16.80 0.05 0.99
C TRP A 175 15.54 0.81 1.43
N LEU A 176 14.57 0.14 2.07
CA LEU A 176 13.35 0.79 2.55
C LEU A 176 13.64 1.85 3.62
N VAL A 177 14.58 1.59 4.53
CA VAL A 177 14.98 2.55 5.56
C VAL A 177 15.71 3.74 4.95
N GLU A 178 16.62 3.52 4.00
CA GLU A 178 17.38 4.56 3.31
C GLU A 178 16.51 5.45 2.41
N ASN A 179 15.43 4.89 1.84
CA ASN A 179 14.60 5.56 0.85
C ASN A 179 13.25 6.05 1.39
N LEU A 180 12.96 5.89 2.68
CA LEU A 180 11.83 6.56 3.30
C LEU A 180 12.16 8.05 3.46
N ARG A 181 11.43 8.91 2.76
CA ARG A 181 11.67 10.35 2.76
C ARG A 181 10.55 11.10 3.49
N PRO A 182 10.84 12.27 4.09
CA PRO A 182 9.80 13.17 4.56
C PRO A 182 8.83 13.49 3.41
N TRP A 183 7.55 13.39 3.70
CA TRP A 183 6.45 13.73 2.83
C TRP A 183 5.56 14.77 3.52
N ARG A 184 4.43 15.14 2.90
CA ARG A 184 3.48 16.15 3.39
C ARG A 184 3.17 15.96 4.88
N GLY A 185 3.31 17.03 5.66
CA GLY A 185 3.07 17.01 7.11
C GLY A 185 4.08 16.10 7.83
N GLU A 186 3.57 15.20 8.67
CA GLU A 186 4.40 14.27 9.46
C GLU A 186 4.61 12.90 8.78
N ILE A 187 4.15 12.75 7.53
CA ILE A 187 4.20 11.47 6.81
C ILE A 187 5.63 11.19 6.36
N GLY A 188 6.12 9.98 6.59
CA GLY A 188 7.27 9.45 5.85
C GLY A 188 6.76 8.55 4.72
N ALA A 189 7.35 8.61 3.53
CA ALA A 189 6.87 7.82 2.41
C ALA A 189 7.97 7.32 1.48
N TRP A 190 7.68 6.21 0.82
CA TRP A 190 8.39 5.77 -0.38
C TRP A 190 7.79 6.48 -1.59
N ILE A 191 8.48 7.51 -2.06
CA ILE A 191 8.01 8.42 -3.10
C ILE A 191 8.36 7.85 -4.47
N TYR A 192 7.36 7.81 -5.35
CA TYR A 192 7.54 7.54 -6.76
C TYR A 192 7.85 8.87 -7.47
N ASP A 193 8.98 8.89 -8.19
CA ASP A 193 9.50 10.05 -8.92
C ASP A 193 9.27 9.95 -10.44
N VAL A 194 8.35 9.08 -10.85
CA VAL A 194 7.99 8.83 -12.25
C VAL A 194 6.52 9.06 -12.49
N ASP A 195 6.20 9.61 -13.66
CA ASP A 195 4.83 9.68 -14.15
C ASP A 195 4.35 8.29 -14.54
N LEU A 196 3.08 8.00 -14.27
CA LEU A 196 2.42 6.79 -14.75
C LEU A 196 1.42 7.14 -15.84
N ASP A 197 1.78 6.83 -17.09
CA ASP A 197 1.04 7.27 -18.28
C ASP A 197 -0.39 6.69 -18.37
N PHE A 198 -0.69 5.54 -17.74
CA PHE A 198 -2.02 4.92 -17.75
C PHE A 198 -2.77 5.12 -16.42
N TYR A 199 -3.77 6.01 -16.45
CA TYR A 199 -4.53 6.58 -15.30
C TYR A 199 -3.70 7.30 -14.24
N GLY A 200 -2.40 7.14 -14.28
CA GLY A 200 -1.60 7.25 -13.08
C GLY A 200 -1.29 8.69 -12.71
N PRO A 201 -0.87 8.89 -11.47
CA PRO A 201 -0.45 10.18 -10.98
C PRO A 201 0.80 10.67 -11.71
N THR A 202 0.88 11.99 -11.86
CA THR A 202 2.13 12.69 -12.19
C THR A 202 3.04 12.68 -10.97
N ALA A 203 4.34 12.50 -11.19
CA ALA A 203 5.32 12.60 -10.12
C ALA A 203 5.28 13.99 -9.43
N PRO A 204 5.59 14.08 -8.12
CA PRO A 204 5.81 12.98 -7.18
C PRO A 204 4.50 12.47 -6.55
N TRP A 205 4.45 11.17 -6.25
CA TRP A 205 3.29 10.55 -5.60
C TRP A 205 3.67 9.38 -4.68
N ILE A 206 2.73 8.90 -3.88
CA ILE A 206 2.91 7.78 -2.94
C ILE A 206 1.82 6.73 -3.15
N SER A 207 2.06 5.49 -2.73
CA SER A 207 1.12 4.37 -2.89
C SER A 207 0.72 3.75 -1.57
N GLY A 208 -0.58 3.54 -1.34
CA GLY A 208 -1.07 2.79 -0.16
C GLY A 208 -0.54 1.35 -0.12
N MET A 209 -0.36 0.73 -1.29
CA MET A 209 0.22 -0.62 -1.41
C MET A 209 1.70 -0.62 -1.00
N ALA A 210 2.49 0.34 -1.49
CA ALA A 210 3.90 0.48 -1.12
C ALA A 210 4.04 0.72 0.39
N GLN A 211 3.25 1.64 0.94
CA GLN A 211 3.27 1.94 2.37
C GLN A 211 2.93 0.70 3.21
N GLY A 212 1.89 -0.04 2.82
CA GLY A 212 1.46 -1.25 3.54
C GLY A 212 2.51 -2.37 3.51
N GLN A 213 3.00 -2.73 2.32
CA GLN A 213 3.96 -3.83 2.18
C GLN A 213 5.33 -3.49 2.78
N GLY A 214 5.78 -2.23 2.65
CA GLY A 214 7.00 -1.78 3.29
C GLY A 214 6.91 -1.88 4.82
N ILE A 215 5.79 -1.47 5.42
CA ILE A 215 5.53 -1.66 6.86
C ILE A 215 5.57 -3.15 7.24
N SER A 216 4.87 -4.01 6.49
CA SER A 216 4.90 -5.47 6.74
C SER A 216 6.32 -6.03 6.72
N LEU A 217 7.15 -5.66 5.73
CA LEU A 217 8.54 -6.12 5.66
C LEU A 217 9.34 -5.63 6.86
N LEU A 218 9.33 -4.32 7.14
CA LEU A 218 10.09 -3.72 8.22
C LEU A 218 9.77 -4.37 9.58
N LEU A 219 8.49 -4.60 9.86
CA LEU A 219 8.04 -5.14 11.15
C LEU A 219 8.31 -6.65 11.27
N ARG A 220 8.07 -7.44 10.22
CA ARG A 220 8.30 -8.90 10.25
C ARG A 220 9.78 -9.26 10.24
N ALA A 221 10.61 -8.47 9.55
CA ALA A 221 12.05 -8.71 9.49
C ALA A 221 12.80 -8.21 10.74
N TYR A 222 12.24 -7.24 11.47
CA TYR A 222 12.88 -6.60 12.62
C TYR A 222 13.52 -7.57 13.63
N PRO A 223 12.86 -8.67 14.06
CA PRO A 223 13.46 -9.59 15.04
C PRO A 223 14.74 -10.31 14.56
N ARG A 224 15.01 -10.33 13.25
CA ARG A 224 16.18 -11.00 12.64
C ARG A 224 17.21 -9.99 12.14
N VAL A 225 16.74 -8.92 11.48
CA VAL A 225 17.62 -7.89 10.93
C VAL A 225 18.13 -6.93 12.03
N LYS A 226 17.32 -6.71 13.08
CA LYS A 226 17.59 -5.83 14.24
C LYS A 226 17.93 -4.37 13.88
N SER A 227 17.31 -3.84 12.83
CA SER A 227 17.44 -2.42 12.46
C SER A 227 16.46 -1.57 13.28
N GLU A 228 16.98 -0.78 14.23
CA GLU A 228 16.16 0.12 15.06
C GLU A 228 15.41 1.17 14.21
N ARG A 229 16.05 1.63 13.12
CA ARG A 229 15.43 2.57 12.18
C ARG A 229 14.17 1.99 11.52
N SER A 230 14.09 0.67 11.32
CA SER A 230 12.91 0.03 10.73
C SER A 230 11.63 0.31 11.53
N LEU A 231 11.72 0.38 12.86
CA LEU A 231 10.57 0.65 13.70
C LEU A 231 10.06 2.08 13.54
N GLU A 232 10.96 3.06 13.54
CA GLU A 232 10.59 4.46 13.32
C GLU A 232 10.07 4.67 11.90
N CYS A 233 10.73 4.10 10.89
CA CYS A 233 10.27 4.12 9.50
C CYS A 233 8.85 3.56 9.37
N SER A 234 8.53 2.46 10.05
CA SER A 234 7.17 1.88 10.01
C SER A 234 6.10 2.83 10.56
N ARG A 235 6.41 3.58 11.63
CA ARG A 235 5.49 4.56 12.25
C ARG A 235 5.29 5.77 11.35
N GLN A 236 6.36 6.30 10.78
CA GLN A 236 6.28 7.43 9.85
C GLN A 236 5.51 7.04 8.57
N ALA A 237 5.75 5.84 8.04
CA ALA A 237 5.03 5.30 6.90
C ALA A 237 3.54 5.12 7.18
N PHE A 238 3.19 4.66 8.38
CA PHE A 238 1.81 4.41 8.78
C PHE A 238 0.95 5.68 8.78
N ARG A 239 1.54 6.86 9.01
CA ARG A 239 0.82 8.15 9.02
C ARG A 239 0.11 8.45 7.70
N ALA A 240 0.56 7.89 6.57
CA ALA A 240 -0.12 8.03 5.29
C ALA A 240 -1.57 7.50 5.33
N PHE A 241 -1.85 6.47 6.13
CA PHE A 241 -3.18 5.86 6.30
C PHE A 241 -4.14 6.68 7.16
N LEU A 242 -3.69 7.83 7.68
CA LEU A 242 -4.47 8.71 8.56
C LEU A 242 -4.94 9.96 7.84
N LYS A 243 -4.52 10.15 6.58
CA LYS A 243 -4.69 11.38 5.83
C LYS A 243 -5.37 11.11 4.48
N PRO A 244 -6.33 11.94 4.06
CA PRO A 244 -6.86 11.90 2.70
C PRO A 244 -5.77 12.08 1.66
N VAL A 245 -5.98 11.55 0.45
CA VAL A 245 -5.10 11.81 -0.71
C VAL A 245 -4.88 13.31 -0.94
N ALA A 246 -5.91 14.14 -0.77
CA ALA A 246 -5.82 15.59 -0.90
C ALA A 246 -4.88 16.26 0.14
N GLU A 247 -4.64 15.61 1.28
CA GLU A 247 -3.68 16.06 2.30
C GLU A 247 -2.33 15.33 2.20
N GLY A 248 -2.09 14.62 1.09
CA GLY A 248 -0.88 13.84 0.85
C GLY A 248 -0.86 12.46 1.49
N GLY A 249 -1.96 11.97 2.07
CA GLY A 249 -2.04 10.58 2.50
C GLY A 249 -2.49 9.63 1.40
N VAL A 250 -3.01 8.48 1.79
CA VAL A 250 -3.52 7.44 0.86
C VAL A 250 -5.00 7.12 1.07
N VAL A 251 -5.67 7.84 1.99
CA VAL A 251 -7.09 7.59 2.30
C VAL A 251 -7.99 8.22 1.25
N SER A 252 -8.95 7.44 0.78
CA SER A 252 -9.97 7.83 -0.18
C SER A 252 -11.32 7.31 0.31
N SER A 253 -12.33 7.30 -0.55
CA SER A 253 -13.61 6.68 -0.23
C SER A 253 -14.20 5.94 -1.43
N PHE A 254 -14.79 4.79 -1.15
CA PHE A 254 -15.70 4.11 -2.07
C PHE A 254 -16.91 5.00 -2.41
N PRO A 255 -17.67 4.67 -3.48
CA PRO A 255 -18.85 5.45 -3.86
C PRO A 255 -19.91 5.60 -2.76
N ASP A 256 -19.97 4.67 -1.80
CA ASP A 256 -20.91 4.73 -0.68
C ASP A 256 -20.38 5.49 0.54
N GLY A 257 -19.21 6.15 0.40
CA GLY A 257 -18.57 6.95 1.43
C GLY A 257 -17.73 6.16 2.43
N THR A 258 -17.65 4.83 2.32
CA THR A 258 -16.77 4.03 3.19
C THR A 258 -15.31 4.14 2.78
N LEU A 259 -14.41 3.86 3.73
CA LEU A 259 -12.98 4.08 3.57
C LEU A 259 -12.36 3.10 2.57
N VAL A 260 -11.40 3.58 1.79
CA VAL A 260 -10.52 2.79 0.92
C VAL A 260 -9.12 3.42 0.91
N PHE A 261 -8.09 2.64 0.60
CA PHE A 261 -6.72 3.11 0.47
C PHE A 261 -6.28 3.00 -0.99
N GLU A 262 -5.85 4.10 -1.58
CA GLU A 262 -5.48 4.14 -3.01
C GLU A 262 -4.09 3.54 -3.23
N GLU A 263 -3.99 2.64 -4.23
CA GLU A 263 -2.69 2.24 -4.79
C GLU A 263 -2.06 3.41 -5.55
N PHE A 264 -2.89 4.12 -6.33
CA PHE A 264 -2.50 5.25 -7.13
C PHE A 264 -3.42 6.44 -6.77
N PRO A 265 -2.88 7.56 -6.29
CA PRO A 265 -3.67 8.75 -5.97
C PRO A 265 -4.12 9.47 -7.27
N THR A 266 -5.12 8.91 -7.96
CA THR A 266 -5.60 9.43 -9.25
C THR A 266 -6.89 10.25 -9.11
N ALA A 267 -7.14 11.10 -10.10
CA ALA A 267 -8.41 11.78 -10.30
C ALA A 267 -8.91 11.54 -11.74
N PRO A 268 -10.07 10.86 -11.95
CA PRO A 268 -10.93 10.25 -10.93
C PRO A 268 -10.23 9.10 -10.18
N ARG A 269 -10.76 8.76 -9.00
CA ARG A 269 -10.20 7.74 -8.09
C ARG A 269 -10.09 6.39 -8.80
N SER A 270 -8.95 5.72 -8.64
CA SER A 270 -8.70 4.43 -9.26
C SER A 270 -9.41 3.31 -8.51
N LEU A 271 -9.30 3.29 -7.17
CA LEU A 271 -9.89 2.25 -6.33
C LEU A 271 -9.42 0.83 -6.74
N VAL A 272 -8.11 0.69 -6.98
CA VAL A 272 -7.49 -0.60 -7.32
C VAL A 272 -7.61 -1.60 -6.16
N LEU A 273 -8.14 -2.79 -6.45
CA LEU A 273 -8.52 -3.75 -5.41
C LEU A 273 -7.30 -4.37 -4.70
N ASN A 274 -6.33 -4.89 -5.44
CA ASN A 274 -5.13 -5.50 -4.84
C ASN A 274 -4.36 -4.51 -3.97
N GLY A 275 -4.20 -3.25 -4.40
CA GLY A 275 -3.48 -2.26 -3.61
C GLY A 275 -4.18 -1.94 -2.28
N HIS A 276 -5.50 -1.85 -2.27
CA HIS A 276 -6.26 -1.72 -1.03
C HIS A 276 -6.11 -2.94 -0.12
N LEU A 277 -6.18 -4.15 -0.68
CA LEU A 277 -6.03 -5.41 0.06
C LEU A 277 -4.63 -5.55 0.69
N PHE A 278 -3.57 -5.22 -0.04
CA PHE A 278 -2.21 -5.21 0.49
C PHE A 278 -2.00 -4.11 1.54
N ALA A 279 -2.61 -2.94 1.37
CA ALA A 279 -2.62 -1.90 2.40
C ALA A 279 -3.25 -2.39 3.71
N LEU A 280 -4.37 -3.13 3.64
CA LEU A 280 -5.01 -3.73 4.81
C LEU A 280 -4.08 -4.69 5.56
N LEU A 281 -3.29 -5.51 4.85
CA LEU A 281 -2.32 -6.40 5.49
C LEU A 281 -1.23 -5.64 6.23
N GLY A 282 -0.73 -4.54 5.67
CA GLY A 282 0.23 -3.66 6.35
C GLY A 282 -0.34 -3.00 7.60
N ILE A 283 -1.58 -2.53 7.54
CA ILE A 283 -2.28 -1.96 8.72
C ILE A 283 -2.51 -3.02 9.78
N TYR A 284 -2.89 -4.24 9.39
CA TYR A 284 -3.04 -5.37 10.30
C TYR A 284 -1.72 -5.69 11.01
N ASP A 285 -0.62 -5.86 10.26
CA ASP A 285 0.72 -6.12 10.80
C ASP A 285 1.17 -5.01 11.76
N PHE A 286 0.93 -3.74 11.40
CA PHE A 286 1.20 -2.61 12.28
C PHE A 286 0.41 -2.70 13.59
N SER A 287 -0.90 -2.97 13.51
CA SER A 287 -1.76 -3.10 14.68
C SER A 287 -1.33 -4.24 15.61
N GLU A 288 -0.94 -5.39 15.03
CA GLU A 288 -0.49 -6.55 15.79
C GLU A 288 0.89 -6.33 16.42
N PHE A 289 1.85 -5.82 15.66
CA PHE A 289 3.20 -5.61 16.16
C PHE A 289 3.22 -4.59 17.30
N TRP A 290 2.55 -3.45 17.14
CA TRP A 290 2.52 -2.37 18.13
C TRP A 290 1.44 -2.53 19.19
N GLN A 291 0.54 -3.52 19.06
CA GLN A 291 -0.66 -3.66 19.89
C GLN A 291 -1.51 -2.37 19.88
N ASP A 292 -1.57 -1.71 18.71
CA ASP A 292 -2.21 -0.41 18.54
C ASP A 292 -3.70 -0.59 18.24
N LYS A 293 -4.53 -0.22 19.22
CA LYS A 293 -6.00 -0.33 19.13
C LYS A 293 -6.61 0.56 18.04
N ALA A 294 -6.03 1.71 17.76
CA ALA A 294 -6.54 2.63 16.77
C ALA A 294 -6.20 2.15 15.35
N ALA A 295 -5.02 1.57 15.14
CA ALA A 295 -4.69 0.85 13.90
C ALA A 295 -5.60 -0.38 13.71
N ARG A 296 -5.91 -1.11 14.79
CA ARG A 296 -6.85 -2.23 14.74
C ARG A 296 -8.26 -1.79 14.35
N GLU A 297 -8.75 -0.70 14.92
CA GLU A 297 -10.05 -0.11 14.54
C GLU A 297 -10.06 0.36 13.08
N LEU A 298 -8.99 1.02 12.61
CA LEU A 298 -8.84 1.43 11.22
C LEU A 298 -8.93 0.22 10.27
N PHE A 299 -8.25 -0.88 10.59
CA PHE A 299 -8.35 -2.14 9.86
C PHE A 299 -9.81 -2.62 9.83
N SER A 300 -10.47 -2.77 10.99
CA SER A 300 -11.86 -3.25 11.06
C SER A 300 -12.84 -2.38 10.26
N VAL A 301 -12.76 -1.05 10.35
CA VAL A 301 -13.63 -0.14 9.61
C VAL A 301 -13.40 -0.23 8.10
N ALA A 302 -12.14 -0.34 7.67
CA ALA A 302 -11.81 -0.48 6.25
C ALA A 302 -12.26 -1.84 5.68
N VAL A 303 -12.13 -2.92 6.46
CA VAL A 303 -12.65 -4.25 6.13
C VAL A 303 -14.18 -4.22 5.94
N ASP A 304 -14.92 -3.59 6.85
CA ASP A 304 -16.37 -3.44 6.71
C ASP A 304 -16.75 -2.59 5.48
N GLY A 305 -15.97 -1.55 5.18
CA GLY A 305 -16.10 -0.77 3.96
C GLY A 305 -15.92 -1.60 2.69
N LEU A 306 -14.89 -2.45 2.67
CA LEU A 306 -14.63 -3.39 1.59
C LEU A 306 -15.81 -4.37 1.42
N LYS A 307 -16.34 -4.96 2.51
CA LYS A 307 -17.49 -5.89 2.44
C LYS A 307 -18.69 -5.27 1.73
N ARG A 308 -18.98 -4.00 2.01
CA ARG A 308 -20.08 -3.26 1.39
C ARG A 308 -19.87 -2.94 -0.09
N ASN A 309 -18.62 -2.94 -0.55
CA ASN A 309 -18.27 -2.53 -1.91
C ASN A 309 -17.71 -3.66 -2.78
N LEU A 310 -17.44 -4.84 -2.21
CA LEU A 310 -16.82 -5.95 -2.95
C LEU A 310 -17.67 -6.41 -4.14
N SER A 311 -19.01 -6.34 -4.03
CA SER A 311 -19.94 -6.63 -5.12
C SER A 311 -19.75 -5.72 -6.34
N ARG A 312 -19.21 -4.50 -6.17
CA ARG A 312 -18.95 -3.57 -7.28
C ARG A 312 -17.82 -4.04 -8.19
N TYR A 313 -16.90 -4.84 -7.64
CA TYR A 313 -15.82 -5.45 -8.40
C TYR A 313 -16.29 -6.72 -9.12
N ASP A 314 -17.45 -7.28 -8.79
CA ASP A 314 -17.96 -8.50 -9.40
C ASP A 314 -18.87 -8.18 -10.60
N THR A 315 -18.56 -8.72 -11.78
CA THR A 315 -19.37 -8.53 -12.99
C THR A 315 -20.38 -9.66 -13.21
N GLY A 316 -20.43 -10.65 -12.32
CA GLY A 316 -21.25 -11.86 -12.42
C GLY A 316 -20.62 -12.97 -13.29
N PHE A 317 -19.53 -12.69 -14.00
CA PHE A 317 -18.77 -13.68 -14.77
C PHE A 317 -17.25 -13.51 -14.67
N TRP A 318 -16.79 -12.41 -14.08
CA TRP A 318 -15.39 -12.08 -13.85
C TRP A 318 -15.32 -11.02 -12.73
N ASN A 319 -14.12 -10.59 -12.35
CA ASN A 319 -13.95 -9.42 -11.48
C ASN A 319 -13.18 -8.28 -12.16
N LEU A 320 -13.49 -7.05 -11.75
CA LEU A 320 -12.76 -5.86 -12.12
C LEU A 320 -11.43 -5.78 -11.38
N TYR A 321 -10.46 -5.12 -12.00
CA TYR A 321 -9.19 -4.76 -11.38
C TYR A 321 -9.36 -3.59 -10.40
N ASP A 322 -10.20 -2.63 -10.80
CA ASP A 322 -10.39 -1.34 -10.14
C ASP A 322 -11.85 -0.87 -10.33
N LEU A 323 -12.25 0.19 -9.62
CA LEU A 323 -13.55 0.85 -9.85
C LEU A 323 -13.39 2.18 -10.60
N HIS A 324 -12.29 2.35 -11.31
CA HIS A 324 -12.09 3.51 -12.18
C HIS A 324 -13.20 3.53 -13.26
N PRO A 325 -13.62 4.70 -13.78
CA PRO A 325 -14.64 4.78 -14.83
C PRO A 325 -14.35 3.96 -16.10
N THR A 326 -13.10 3.56 -16.31
CA THR A 326 -12.74 2.65 -17.41
C THR A 326 -13.08 1.19 -17.14
N ARG A 327 -13.47 0.80 -15.92
CA ARG A 327 -14.03 -0.53 -15.60
C ARG A 327 -13.18 -1.68 -16.14
N ARG A 328 -11.87 -1.66 -15.85
CA ARG A 328 -10.95 -2.67 -16.38
C ARG A 328 -11.24 -4.05 -15.81
N LEU A 329 -11.33 -5.06 -16.69
CA LEU A 329 -11.36 -6.45 -16.24
C LEU A 329 -9.97 -6.86 -15.75
N ALA A 330 -9.91 -7.51 -14.58
CA ALA A 330 -8.67 -8.05 -14.06
C ALA A 330 -8.09 -9.10 -15.05
N SER A 331 -6.76 -9.15 -15.18
CA SER A 331 -6.11 -10.27 -15.86
C SER A 331 -6.29 -11.56 -15.05
N PRO A 332 -6.14 -12.75 -15.65
CA PRO A 332 -6.23 -14.01 -14.90
C PRO A 332 -5.23 -14.09 -13.76
N MET A 333 -4.05 -13.48 -13.92
CA MET A 333 -3.06 -13.36 -12.84
C MET A 333 -3.62 -12.52 -11.68
N TYR A 334 -4.18 -11.34 -11.95
CA TYR A 334 -4.75 -10.50 -10.89
C TYR A 334 -5.99 -11.12 -10.23
N VAL A 335 -6.79 -11.91 -10.94
CA VAL A 335 -7.87 -12.68 -10.29
C VAL A 335 -7.29 -13.64 -9.26
N LYS A 336 -6.20 -14.36 -9.56
CA LYS A 336 -5.54 -15.25 -8.59
C LYS A 336 -5.02 -14.47 -7.38
N VAL A 337 -4.41 -13.30 -7.60
CA VAL A 337 -3.96 -12.39 -6.53
C VAL A 337 -5.13 -11.99 -5.64
N HIS A 338 -6.25 -11.55 -6.23
CA HIS A 338 -7.44 -11.17 -5.47
C HIS A 338 -8.03 -12.33 -4.68
N VAL A 339 -8.18 -13.51 -5.30
CA VAL A 339 -8.68 -14.72 -4.62
C VAL A 339 -7.83 -15.04 -3.40
N GLN A 340 -6.50 -15.00 -3.53
CA GLN A 340 -5.60 -15.27 -2.42
C GLN A 340 -5.70 -14.22 -1.31
N LEU A 341 -5.71 -12.93 -1.65
CA LEU A 341 -5.83 -11.85 -0.67
C LEU A 341 -7.17 -11.88 0.08
N LEU A 342 -8.27 -12.25 -0.59
CA LEU A 342 -9.57 -12.41 0.03
C LEU A 342 -9.59 -13.62 0.99
N ASN A 343 -8.95 -14.74 0.63
CA ASN A 343 -8.81 -15.87 1.56
C ASN A 343 -7.98 -15.48 2.80
N ILE A 344 -6.87 -14.75 2.62
CA ILE A 344 -6.08 -14.23 3.74
C ILE A 344 -6.95 -13.34 4.64
N LEU A 345 -7.74 -12.44 4.06
CA LEU A 345 -8.66 -11.60 4.83
C LEU A 345 -9.67 -12.43 5.63
N SER A 346 -10.25 -13.47 5.00
CA SER A 346 -11.17 -14.41 5.64
C SER A 346 -10.54 -15.05 6.88
N GLU A 347 -9.28 -15.48 6.79
CA GLU A 347 -8.52 -16.07 7.90
C GLU A 347 -8.24 -15.05 9.00
N LEU A 348 -7.83 -13.83 8.64
CA LEU A 348 -7.50 -12.77 9.61
C LEU A 348 -8.73 -12.23 10.35
N THR A 349 -9.91 -12.25 9.71
CA THR A 349 -11.16 -11.74 10.29
C THR A 349 -12.03 -12.84 10.90
N GLY A 350 -11.81 -14.10 10.53
CA GLY A 350 -12.71 -15.21 10.86
C GLY A 350 -14.09 -15.09 10.19
N ASP A 351 -14.17 -14.42 9.04
CA ASP A 351 -15.42 -14.13 8.35
C ASP A 351 -15.40 -14.73 6.93
N ASP A 352 -16.21 -15.76 6.72
CA ASP A 352 -16.31 -16.51 5.46
C ASP A 352 -16.83 -15.67 4.28
N PHE A 353 -17.33 -14.45 4.50
CA PHE A 353 -17.76 -13.55 3.44
C PHE A 353 -16.71 -13.39 2.34
N PHE A 354 -15.43 -13.23 2.72
CA PHE A 354 -14.35 -13.04 1.76
C PHE A 354 -14.00 -14.34 1.03
N ALA A 355 -13.96 -15.48 1.74
CA ALA A 355 -13.79 -16.79 1.14
C ALA A 355 -14.90 -17.13 0.12
N ALA A 356 -16.13 -16.69 0.36
CA ALA A 356 -17.23 -16.88 -0.59
C ALA A 356 -17.00 -16.13 -1.91
N TYR A 357 -16.53 -14.88 -1.87
CA TYR A 357 -16.14 -14.14 -3.08
C TYR A 357 -14.92 -14.75 -3.76
N ALA A 358 -13.91 -15.13 -2.99
CA ALA A 358 -12.72 -15.81 -3.50
C ALA A 358 -13.09 -17.11 -4.24
N GLY A 359 -13.96 -17.94 -3.66
CA GLY A 359 -14.48 -19.16 -4.27
C GLY A 359 -15.23 -18.90 -5.58
N ARG A 360 -16.09 -17.87 -5.61
CA ARG A 360 -16.81 -17.47 -6.82
C ARG A 360 -15.87 -17.03 -7.94
N TRP A 361 -14.92 -16.14 -7.66
CA TRP A 361 -13.96 -15.66 -8.67
C TRP A 361 -13.01 -16.76 -9.12
N GLN A 362 -12.67 -17.69 -8.23
CA GLN A 362 -11.94 -18.89 -8.59
C GLN A 362 -12.72 -19.81 -9.54
N GLN A 363 -14.05 -19.89 -9.42
CA GLN A 363 -14.91 -20.60 -10.37
C GLN A 363 -14.93 -19.91 -11.75
N TYR A 364 -14.92 -18.57 -11.79
CA TYR A 364 -14.82 -17.83 -13.05
C TYR A 364 -13.55 -18.19 -13.82
N LEU A 365 -12.40 -18.28 -13.14
CA LEU A 365 -11.14 -18.72 -13.75
C LEU A 365 -11.19 -20.14 -14.35
N LYS A 366 -11.97 -21.04 -13.74
CA LYS A 366 -12.11 -22.44 -14.17
C LYS A 366 -13.15 -22.60 -15.28
N SER A 367 -14.14 -21.72 -15.37
CA SER A 367 -15.24 -21.80 -16.33
C SER A 367 -14.80 -21.41 -17.75
N PRO A 368 -14.90 -22.31 -18.76
CA PRO A 368 -14.62 -21.97 -20.16
C PRO A 368 -15.48 -20.80 -20.67
N VAL A 369 -16.77 -20.76 -20.29
CA VAL A 369 -17.71 -19.70 -20.69
C VAL A 369 -17.26 -18.34 -20.14
N CYS A 370 -16.88 -18.28 -18.86
CA CYS A 370 -16.42 -17.04 -18.24
C CYS A 370 -15.11 -16.56 -18.90
N ARG A 371 -14.17 -17.47 -19.19
CA ARG A 371 -12.92 -17.13 -19.87
C ARG A 371 -13.13 -16.58 -21.29
N VAL A 372 -14.06 -17.15 -22.06
CA VAL A 372 -14.42 -16.62 -23.39
C VAL A 372 -15.05 -15.23 -23.26
N ARG A 373 -15.99 -15.04 -22.33
CA ARG A 373 -16.59 -13.72 -22.07
C ARG A 373 -15.56 -12.68 -21.63
N TRP A 374 -14.61 -13.07 -20.79
CA TRP A 374 -13.48 -12.22 -20.39
C TRP A 374 -12.62 -11.82 -21.59
N LEU A 375 -12.25 -12.77 -22.46
CA LEU A 375 -11.43 -12.49 -23.65
C LEU A 375 -12.11 -11.47 -24.57
N LEU A 376 -13.41 -11.68 -24.87
CA LEU A 376 -14.20 -10.74 -25.66
C LEU A 376 -14.27 -9.36 -24.97
N GLY A 377 -14.45 -9.34 -23.64
CA GLY A 377 -14.43 -8.11 -22.86
C GLY A 377 -13.09 -7.37 -22.93
N LYS A 378 -11.95 -8.08 -22.90
CA LYS A 378 -10.62 -7.48 -23.04
C LYS A 378 -10.38 -6.93 -24.44
N ILE A 379 -10.86 -7.61 -25.49
CA ILE A 379 -10.79 -7.10 -26.86
C ILE A 379 -11.59 -5.80 -26.97
N ALA A 380 -12.83 -5.78 -26.47
CA ALA A 380 -13.66 -4.57 -26.45
C ALA A 380 -13.02 -3.43 -25.62
N GLU A 381 -12.43 -3.75 -24.47
CA GLU A 381 -11.69 -2.80 -23.65
C GLU A 381 -10.52 -2.18 -24.43
N LYS A 382 -9.73 -3.01 -25.12
CA LYS A 382 -8.59 -2.57 -25.93
C LYS A 382 -9.01 -1.62 -27.06
N ILE A 383 -10.07 -1.99 -27.79
CA ILE A 383 -10.66 -1.15 -28.85
C ILE A 383 -11.13 0.19 -28.29
N ARG A 384 -11.87 0.17 -27.17
CA ARG A 384 -12.42 1.39 -26.55
C ARG A 384 -11.32 2.32 -26.02
N LEU A 385 -10.28 1.76 -25.41
CA LEU A 385 -9.19 2.55 -24.83
C LEU A 385 -8.15 3.00 -25.88
N ARG A 386 -8.22 2.49 -27.11
CA ARG A 386 -7.26 2.77 -28.20
C ARG A 386 -5.80 2.48 -27.82
N VAL A 387 -5.59 1.46 -26.97
CA VAL A 387 -4.27 0.95 -26.51
C VAL A 387 -3.94 -0.34 -27.24
#